data_AF-A0A7R9U8L3-F1
#
_entry.id   AF-A0A7R9U8L3-F1
#
_cell.length_a   1.000
_cell.length_b   1.000
_cell.length_c   1.000
_cell.angle_alpha   90.00
_cell.angle_beta   90.00
_cell.angle_gamma   90.00
#
_symmetry.space_group_name_H-M   'P 1'
#
loop_
_entity.id
_entity.type
_entity.pdbx_description
1 polymer ?
#
loop_
_entity_poly.entity_id
_entity_poly.type
_entity_poly.pdbx_seq_one_letter_code
_entity_poly.pdbx_strand_id
1 'polypeptide(L)'
;VLAYAKDKRDKLLSKLYKKRIEMDFRERHKGLPHSISACRYCLVPFATKSEAAHRCPSVPLAIDFAGDVVGKHAPATKWSLTKFVAGLHSKNVSWEEIYWYLW
;
A
#
# COMPACT_ATOMS: atom_id res chain seq x y z
N VAL A 1 -6.49 2.26 36.01
CA VAL A 1 -6.93 1.04 35.30
C VAL A 1 -7.61 1.48 34.01
N LEU A 2 -6.87 1.53 32.90
CA LEU A 2 -7.49 1.78 31.59
C LEU A 2 -8.30 0.53 31.25
N ALA A 3 -9.62 0.66 31.30
CA ALA A 3 -10.54 -0.43 31.02
C ALA A 3 -10.20 -1.02 29.66
N TYR A 4 -9.92 -2.32 29.65
CA TYR A 4 -9.70 -3.14 28.46
C TYR A 4 -11.03 -3.26 27.71
N ALA A 5 -11.47 -2.17 27.09
CA ALA A 5 -12.70 -2.10 26.30
C ALA A 5 -12.47 -2.88 25.00
N LYS A 6 -12.55 -4.21 25.10
CA LYS A 6 -12.50 -5.11 23.95
C LYS A 6 -13.88 -5.14 23.33
N ASP A 7 -14.03 -4.50 22.17
CA ASP A 7 -15.26 -4.59 21.38
C ASP A 7 -15.50 -6.07 21.02
N LYS A 8 -16.55 -6.65 21.61
CA LYS A 8 -16.91 -8.07 21.43
C LYS A 8 -17.10 -8.48 19.96
N ARG A 9 -17.36 -7.53 19.06
CA ARG A 9 -17.58 -7.79 17.63
C ARG A 9 -16.63 -7.04 16.72
N ASP A 10 -15.60 -6.40 17.28
CA ASP A 10 -14.60 -5.60 16.55
C ASP A 10 -15.20 -4.62 15.52
N LYS A 11 -16.33 -3.99 15.88
CA LYS A 11 -17.08 -3.09 15.00
C LYS A 11 -16.55 -1.68 15.01
N LEU A 12 -15.89 -1.26 16.09
CA LEU A 12 -15.34 0.08 16.25
C LEU A 12 -13.94 0.19 15.65
N LEU A 13 -13.01 -0.68 16.07
CA LEU A 13 -11.61 -0.59 15.66
C LEU A 13 -11.46 -0.84 14.15
N SER A 14 -12.13 -1.86 13.63
CA SER A 14 -12.23 -2.13 12.19
C SER A 14 -12.73 -0.91 11.38
N LYS A 15 -13.74 -0.18 11.89
CA LYS A 15 -14.21 1.07 11.25
C LYS A 15 -13.19 2.20 11.33
N LEU A 16 -12.43 2.29 12.43
CA LEU A 16 -11.38 3.30 12.58
C LEU A 16 -10.25 3.06 11.58
N TYR A 17 -9.79 1.83 11.40
CA TYR A 17 -8.80 1.49 10.37
C TYR A 17 -9.29 1.84 8.97
N LYS A 18 -10.52 1.44 8.62
CA LYS A 18 -11.14 1.82 7.35
C LYS A 18 -11.14 3.34 7.16
N LYS A 19 -11.62 4.09 8.16
CA LYS A 19 -11.73 5.54 8.09
C LYS A 19 -10.34 6.19 7.98
N ARG A 20 -9.34 5.63 8.65
CA ARG A 20 -7.96 6.10 8.57
C ARG A 20 -7.40 5.95 7.17
N ILE A 21 -7.56 4.79 6.54
CA ILE A 21 -7.17 4.57 5.13
C ILE A 21 -7.88 5.59 4.23
N GLU A 22 -9.20 5.78 4.39
CA GLU A 22 -9.93 6.77 3.60
C GLU A 22 -9.38 8.19 3.76
N MET A 23 -8.97 8.58 4.97
CA MET A 23 -8.39 9.90 5.25
C MET A 23 -6.99 10.05 4.66
N ASP A 24 -6.11 9.06 4.86
CA ASP A 24 -4.72 9.09 4.38
C ASP A 24 -4.67 9.21 2.84
N PHE A 25 -5.68 8.71 2.14
CA PHE A 25 -5.75 8.71 0.67
C PHE A 25 -6.89 9.56 0.07
N ARG A 26 -7.54 10.42 0.88
CA ARG A 26 -8.67 11.26 0.44
C ARG A 26 -8.23 12.30 -0.58
N GLU A 27 -7.07 12.90 -0.36
CA GLU A 27 -6.51 13.97 -1.18
C GLU A 27 -5.53 13.39 -2.20
N ARG A 28 -6.07 12.85 -3.29
CA ARG A 28 -5.28 12.44 -4.46
C ARG A 28 -4.87 13.64 -5.30
N HIS A 29 -4.14 14.59 -4.72
CA HIS A 29 -3.46 15.60 -5.54
C HIS A 29 -2.15 15.00 -6.07
N LYS A 30 -1.98 15.07 -7.40
CA LYS A 30 -0.71 14.74 -8.07
C LYS A 30 0.41 15.55 -7.40
N GLY A 31 1.38 14.88 -6.78
CA GLY A 31 2.55 15.51 -6.16
C GLY A 31 2.64 15.41 -4.63
N LEU A 32 1.60 14.93 -3.94
CA LEU A 32 1.67 14.73 -2.48
C LEU A 32 2.58 13.53 -2.10
N PRO A 33 3.29 13.62 -0.95
CA PRO A 33 4.17 12.56 -0.44
C PRO A 33 3.48 11.22 -0.18
N HIS A 34 2.14 11.20 -0.06
CA HIS A 34 1.36 10.02 0.30
C HIS A 34 0.68 9.34 -0.91
N SER A 35 1.14 9.61 -2.13
CA SER A 35 0.64 8.90 -3.31
C SER A 35 1.19 7.47 -3.35
N ILE A 36 0.32 6.48 -3.08
CA ILE A 36 0.64 5.06 -3.20
C ILE A 36 0.28 4.55 -4.60
N SER A 37 1.14 3.69 -5.15
CA SER A 37 0.88 2.94 -6.38
C SER A 37 1.22 1.47 -6.15
N ALA A 38 0.88 0.58 -7.07
CA ALA A 38 1.39 -0.79 -7.04
C ALA A 38 2.41 -1.01 -8.14
N CYS A 39 3.39 -1.85 -7.85
CA CYS A 39 4.43 -2.19 -8.80
C CYS A 39 3.85 -3.01 -9.95
N ARG A 40 4.13 -2.64 -11.20
CA ARG A 40 3.69 -3.41 -12.38
C ARG A 40 4.29 -4.82 -12.44
N TYR A 41 5.37 -5.10 -11.70
CA TYR A 41 6.09 -6.37 -11.74
C TYR A 41 5.71 -7.30 -10.57
N CYS A 42 5.85 -6.82 -9.33
CA CYS A 42 5.54 -7.63 -8.14
C CYS A 42 4.13 -7.41 -7.58
N LEU A 43 3.38 -6.43 -8.10
CA LEU A 43 2.03 -6.05 -7.64
C LEU A 43 1.94 -5.55 -6.18
N VAL A 44 3.08 -5.39 -5.51
CA VAL A 44 3.15 -4.86 -4.14
C VAL A 44 2.93 -3.34 -4.16
N PRO A 45 2.09 -2.79 -3.26
CA PRO A 45 1.96 -1.36 -3.07
C PRO A 45 3.25 -0.71 -2.59
N PHE A 46 3.56 0.48 -3.08
CA PHE A 46 4.72 1.26 -2.66
C PHE A 46 4.40 2.77 -2.77
N ALA A 47 5.06 3.58 -1.95
CA ALA A 47 4.95 5.03 -2.05
C ALA A 47 5.65 5.51 -3.33
N THR A 48 4.99 6.33 -4.14
CA THR A 48 5.53 6.78 -5.44
C THR A 48 6.85 7.55 -5.26
N LYS A 49 7.05 8.24 -4.13
CA LYS A 49 8.32 8.90 -3.81
C LYS A 49 9.47 7.94 -3.47
N SER A 50 9.17 6.71 -3.04
CA SER A 50 10.18 5.70 -2.70
C SER A 50 10.50 4.75 -3.88
N GLU A 51 9.98 5.03 -5.08
CA GLU A 51 10.25 4.27 -6.31
C GLU A 51 11.76 4.07 -6.55
N ALA A 52 12.55 5.10 -6.28
CA ALA A 52 14.00 5.07 -6.46
C ALA A 52 14.77 4.39 -5.32
N ALA A 53 14.14 4.22 -4.15
CA ALA A 53 14.81 3.78 -2.93
C ALA A 53 14.83 2.25 -2.77
N HIS A 54 13.83 1.55 -3.30
CA HIS A 54 13.68 0.11 -3.10
C HIS A 54 13.87 -0.68 -4.41
N ARG A 55 14.60 -1.79 -4.31
CA ARG A 55 14.77 -2.73 -5.42
C ARG A 55 13.55 -3.64 -5.53
N CYS A 56 13.05 -3.84 -6.75
CA CYS A 56 11.98 -4.78 -7.03
C CYS A 56 12.56 -6.14 -7.42
N PRO A 57 12.28 -7.23 -6.69
CA PRO A 57 12.84 -8.56 -6.97
C PRO A 57 12.25 -9.20 -8.24
N SER A 58 11.10 -8.72 -8.72
CA SER A 58 10.38 -9.26 -9.87
C SER A 58 10.66 -8.52 -11.17
N VAL A 59 11.52 -7.48 -11.14
CA VAL A 59 11.97 -6.78 -12.35
C VAL A 59 12.99 -7.65 -13.08
N PRO A 60 12.91 -7.77 -14.42
CA PRO A 60 13.97 -8.38 -15.21
C PRO A 60 15.32 -7.74 -14.88
N LEU A 61 16.33 -8.57 -14.57
CA LEU A 61 17.65 -8.10 -14.22
C LEU A 61 18.23 -7.25 -15.36
N ALA A 62 18.57 -6.00 -15.03
CA ALA A 62 19.32 -5.11 -15.88
C ALA A 62 20.55 -4.64 -15.12
N ILE A 63 21.66 -4.46 -15.83
CA ILE A 63 22.92 -3.98 -15.28
C ILE A 63 23.17 -2.61 -15.91
N ASP A 64 23.49 -1.61 -15.08
CA ASP A 64 23.86 -0.28 -15.59
C ASP A 64 25.33 -0.22 -16.04
N PHE A 65 25.76 0.94 -16.54
CA PHE A 65 27.13 1.13 -17.01
C PHE A 65 28.19 1.05 -15.89
N ALA A 66 27.80 1.14 -14.61
CA ALA A 66 28.68 0.98 -13.47
C ALA A 66 28.77 -0.48 -12.99
N GLY A 67 27.95 -1.39 -13.54
CA GLY A 67 27.91 -2.80 -13.15
C GLY A 67 26.88 -3.10 -12.06
N ASP A 68 26.02 -2.14 -11.69
CA ASP A 68 25.00 -2.33 -10.66
C ASP A 68 23.73 -2.98 -11.22
N VAL A 69 23.15 -3.91 -10.45
CA VAL A 69 21.84 -4.47 -10.76
C VAL A 69 20.76 -3.43 -10.53
N VAL A 70 20.19 -2.90 -11.61
CA VAL A 70 19.15 -1.88 -11.63
C VAL A 70 17.79 -2.52 -11.85
N GLY A 71 17.13 -2.88 -10.76
CA GLY A 71 15.73 -3.33 -10.76
C GLY A 71 14.92 -2.52 -9.77
N LYS A 72 14.22 -1.47 -10.24
CA LYS A 72 13.44 -0.57 -9.38
C LYS A 72 11.95 -0.85 -9.50
N HIS A 73 11.19 -0.56 -8.45
CA HIS A 73 9.73 -0.57 -8.57
C HIS A 73 9.31 0.41 -9.68
N ALA A 74 8.22 0.09 -10.39
CA ALA A 74 7.66 0.97 -11.40
C ALA A 74 6.14 0.99 -11.28
N PRO A 75 5.50 2.17 -11.28
CA PRO A 75 4.06 2.28 -11.02
C PRO A 75 3.26 1.66 -12.16
N ALA A 76 2.22 0.89 -11.81
CA ALA A 76 1.26 0.39 -12.77
C ALA A 76 0.33 1.53 -13.25
N THR A 77 0.22 1.70 -14.57
CA THR A 77 -0.52 2.81 -15.20
C THR A 77 -2.03 2.82 -14.95
N LYS A 78 -2.63 1.64 -14.72
CA LYS A 78 -4.09 1.47 -14.52
C LYS A 78 -4.44 0.95 -13.12
N TRP A 79 -3.63 1.25 -12.11
CA TRP A 79 -3.88 0.79 -10.75
C TRP A 79 -4.77 1.74 -9.93
N SER A 80 -5.59 1.18 -9.04
CA SER A 80 -6.46 1.93 -8.14
C SER A 80 -6.42 1.32 -6.74
N LEU A 81 -5.96 2.11 -5.77
CA LEU A 81 -5.97 1.73 -4.36
C LEU A 81 -7.36 1.29 -3.89
N THR A 82 -8.42 1.99 -4.32
CA THR A 82 -9.80 1.68 -3.93
C THR A 82 -10.19 0.28 -4.40
N LYS A 83 -9.86 -0.10 -5.64
CA LYS A 83 -10.12 -1.44 -6.17
C LYS A 83 -9.26 -2.49 -5.46
N PHE A 84 -8.01 -2.16 -5.17
CA PHE A 84 -7.08 -3.05 -4.46
C PHE A 84 -7.58 -3.39 -3.04
N VAL A 85 -7.90 -2.37 -2.24
CA VAL A 85 -8.43 -2.51 -0.88
C VAL A 85 -9.78 -3.25 -0.88
N ALA A 86 -10.68 -2.92 -1.81
CA ALA A 86 -11.93 -3.65 -1.96
C ALA A 86 -11.70 -5.14 -2.28
N GLY A 87 -10.71 -5.45 -3.12
CA GLY A 87 -10.29 -6.81 -3.42
C GLY A 87 -9.78 -7.57 -2.19
N LEU A 88 -8.92 -6.96 -1.37
CA LEU A 88 -8.45 -7.56 -0.11
C LEU A 88 -9.60 -7.83 0.86
N HIS A 89 -10.47 -6.85 1.06
CA HIS A 89 -11.62 -7.00 1.96
C HIS A 89 -12.60 -8.07 1.46
N SER A 90 -12.80 -8.20 0.14
CA SER A 90 -13.63 -9.27 -0.43
C SER A 90 -13.07 -10.68 -0.18
N LYS A 91 -11.77 -10.79 0.11
CA LYS A 91 -11.08 -12.04 0.47
C LYS A 91 -11.03 -12.27 1.99
N ASN A 92 -11.86 -11.57 2.77
CA ASN A 92 -11.93 -11.65 4.23
C ASN A 92 -10.65 -11.18 4.97
N VAL A 93 -9.80 -10.37 4.34
CA VAL A 93 -8.71 -9.71 5.06
C VAL A 93 -9.31 -8.61 5.94
N SER A 94 -8.94 -8.56 7.22
CA SER A 94 -9.46 -7.58 8.16
C SER A 94 -8.98 -6.16 7.82
N TRP A 95 -9.72 -5.13 8.26
CA TRP A 95 -9.31 -3.73 8.05
C TRP A 95 -8.00 -3.38 8.76
N GLU A 96 -7.70 -4.05 9.87
CA GLU A 96 -6.42 -3.93 10.57
C GLU A 96 -5.26 -4.46 9.72
N GLU A 97 -5.38 -5.69 9.21
CA GLU A 97 -4.36 -6.28 8.33
C GLU A 97 -4.17 -5.46 7.05
N ILE A 98 -5.26 -4.96 6.46
CA ILE A 98 -5.17 -4.09 5.28
C ILE A 98 -4.44 -2.78 5.62
N TYR A 99 -4.71 -2.18 6.78
CA TYR A 99 -4.05 -0.94 7.19
C TYR A 99 -2.54 -1.14 7.33
N TRP A 100 -2.11 -2.17 8.08
CA TRP A 100 -0.69 -2.48 8.27
C TRP A 100 -0.01 -3.00 7.01
N TYR A 101 -0.75 -3.56 6.05
CA TYR A 101 -0.16 -3.92 4.76
C TYR A 101 0.20 -2.70 3.90
N LEU A 102 -0.48 -1.56 4.11
CA LEU A 102 -0.23 -0.33 3.35
C LEU A 102 0.86 0.57 3.96
N TRP A 103 1.28 0.31 5.20
CA TRP A 103 2.20 1.13 6.00
C TRP A 103 3.39 0.33 6.50
#